data_AF-A0A9X8MT39-F1
#
_entry.id   AF-A0A9X8MT39-F1
#
_cell.length_a   1.000
_cell.length_b   1.000
_cell.length_c   1.000
_cell.angle_alpha   90.00
_cell.angle_beta   90.00
_cell.angle_gamma   90.00
#
_symmetry.space_group_name_H-M   'P 1'
#
loop_
_entity.id
_entity.type
_entity.pdbx_description
1 polymer ?
#
loop_
_entity_poly.entity_id
_entity_poly.type
_entity_poly.pdbx_seq_one_letter_code
_entity_poly.pdbx_strand_id
1 'polypeptide(L)'
;MITWNELVLAEPRLRDLEAQARAEATKALRDPEWSFSAYWSFTLRPAVNLLVGWKRPGTDQPQLRTEEAWHAAISHLICLLPEGEGALAS
;
A
#
# COMPACT_ATOMS: atom_id res chain seq x y z
N MET A 1 6.24 -15.07 -9.03
CA MET A 1 6.36 -14.00 -8.02
C MET A 1 6.43 -12.68 -8.77
N ILE A 2 5.29 -12.01 -8.92
CA ILE A 2 5.24 -10.66 -9.49
C ILE A 2 5.96 -9.68 -8.57
N THR A 3 6.84 -8.87 -9.15
CA THR A 3 7.64 -7.87 -8.44
C THR A 3 6.91 -6.53 -8.38
N TRP A 4 7.35 -5.66 -7.45
CA TRP A 4 6.86 -4.28 -7.39
C TRP A 4 7.04 -3.53 -8.72
N ASN A 5 8.20 -3.70 -9.37
CA ASN A 5 8.48 -3.04 -10.65
C ASN A 5 7.52 -3.51 -11.75
N GLU A 6 7.20 -4.79 -11.82
CA GLU A 6 6.22 -5.32 -12.78
C GLU A 6 4.82 -4.79 -12.50
N LEU A 7 4.42 -4.69 -11.23
CA LEU A 7 3.15 -4.07 -10.84
C LEU A 7 3.08 -2.60 -11.26
N VAL A 8 4.14 -1.83 -11.03
CA VAL A 8 4.21 -0.41 -11.38
C VAL A 8 4.24 -0.18 -12.90
N LEU A 9 4.88 -1.07 -13.67
CA LEU A 9 4.84 -1.01 -15.13
C LEU A 9 3.42 -1.22 -15.66
N ALA A 10 2.68 -2.14 -15.03
CA ALA A 10 1.29 -2.43 -15.34
C ALA A 10 0.34 -1.32 -14.85
N GLU A 11 0.52 -0.82 -13.63
CA GLU A 11 -0.33 0.23 -13.03
C GLU A 11 0.54 1.36 -12.45
N PRO A 12 0.86 2.39 -13.26
CA PRO A 12 1.75 3.47 -12.86
C PRO A 12 1.29 4.26 -11.62
N ARG A 13 -0.02 4.28 -11.33
CA ARG A 13 -0.58 4.94 -10.12
C ARG A 13 -0.09 4.31 -8.81
N LEU A 14 0.46 3.10 -8.85
CA LEU A 14 1.12 2.49 -7.70
C LEU A 14 2.35 3.30 -7.24
N ARG A 15 3.02 4.04 -8.13
CA ARG A 15 4.11 4.96 -7.73
C ARG A 15 3.60 6.09 -6.85
N ASP A 16 2.44 6.65 -7.19
CA ASP A 16 1.84 7.73 -6.41
C ASP A 16 1.45 7.22 -5.01
N LEU A 17 0.95 5.99 -4.95
CA LEU A 17 0.62 5.33 -3.69
C LEU A 17 1.87 5.04 -2.84
N GLU A 18 2.99 4.64 -3.46
CA GLU A 18 4.29 4.49 -2.79
C GLU A 18 4.77 5.83 -2.20
N ALA A 19 4.71 6.90 -2.98
CA ALA A 19 5.09 8.24 -2.53
C ALA A 19 4.22 8.69 -1.34
N GLN A 20 2.92 8.42 -1.38
CA GLN A 20 2.00 8.68 -0.27
C GLN A 20 2.37 7.86 0.98
N ALA A 21 2.65 6.56 0.84
CA ALA A 21 3.04 5.71 1.96
C ALA A 21 4.36 6.18 2.61
N ARG A 22 5.35 6.62 1.81
CA ARG A 22 6.60 7.20 2.31
C ARG A 22 6.39 8.54 3.04
N ALA A 23 5.51 9.39 2.51
CA ALA A 23 5.15 10.64 3.16
C ALA A 23 4.43 10.38 4.49
N GLU A 24 3.51 9.41 4.52
CA GLU A 24 2.82 9.01 5.74
C GLU A 24 3.79 8.41 6.76
N ALA A 25 4.74 7.57 6.35
CA ALA A 25 5.78 7.06 7.23
C ALA A 25 6.60 8.19 7.88
N THR A 26 6.89 9.25 7.13
CA THR A 26 7.59 10.43 7.66
C THR A 26 6.73 11.20 8.67
N LYS A 27 5.42 11.30 8.42
CA LYS A 27 4.47 11.91 9.34
C LYS A 27 4.35 11.10 10.64
N ALA A 28 4.24 9.78 10.53
CA ALA A 28 4.13 8.86 11.66
C ALA A 28 5.27 9.00 12.67
N LEU A 29 6.49 9.32 12.22
CA LEU A 29 7.64 9.57 13.11
C LEU A 29 7.47 10.81 14.02
N ARG A 30 6.56 11.71 13.67
CA ARG A 30 6.36 13.02 14.34
C ARG A 30 4.99 13.15 14.99
N ASP A 31 4.10 12.18 14.74
CA ASP A 31 2.71 12.22 15.13
C ASP A 31 2.42 11.07 16.11
N PRO A 32 2.34 11.35 17.43
CA PRO A 32 2.09 10.32 18.43
C PRO A 32 0.66 9.74 18.33
N GLU A 33 -0.25 10.39 17.62
CA GLU A 33 -1.61 9.91 17.38
C GLU A 33 -1.70 9.03 16.12
N TRP A 34 -0.59 8.89 15.39
CA TRP A 34 -0.57 8.08 14.18
C TRP A 34 -0.85 6.61 14.49
N SER A 35 -1.75 6.02 13.71
CA SER A 35 -2.15 4.62 13.85
C SER A 35 -2.02 3.90 12.52
N PHE A 36 -1.16 2.86 12.50
CA PHE A 36 -1.05 1.95 11.36
C PHE A 36 -2.41 1.35 11.03
N SER A 37 -3.16 0.88 12.04
CA SER A 37 -4.47 0.25 11.84
C SER A 37 -5.46 1.18 11.16
N ALA A 38 -5.50 2.45 11.56
CA ALA A 38 -6.37 3.45 10.95
C ALA A 38 -5.93 3.77 9.51
N TYR A 39 -4.64 4.04 9.29
CA TYR A 39 -4.11 4.34 7.96
C TYR A 39 -4.32 3.16 7.00
N TRP A 40 -4.01 1.94 7.44
CA TRP A 40 -4.24 0.70 6.69
C TRP A 40 -5.71 0.53 6.31
N SER A 41 -6.62 0.61 7.28
CA SER A 41 -8.02 0.27 7.09
C SER A 41 -8.77 1.28 6.23
N PHE A 42 -8.48 2.57 6.41
CA PHE A 42 -9.25 3.66 5.82
C PHE A 42 -8.56 4.34 4.63
N THR A 43 -7.25 4.18 4.46
CA THR A 43 -6.49 4.84 3.39
C THR A 43 -5.80 3.84 2.47
N LEU A 44 -4.84 3.07 3.00
CA LEU A 44 -3.95 2.25 2.16
C LEU A 44 -4.67 1.08 1.49
N ARG A 45 -5.38 0.24 2.26
CA ARG A 45 -6.08 -0.94 1.73
C ARG A 45 -7.15 -0.57 0.71
N PRO A 46 -8.01 0.45 0.92
CA PRO A 46 -8.93 0.93 -0.12
C PRO A 46 -8.22 1.36 -1.41
N ALA A 47 -7.12 2.13 -1.32
CA ALA A 47 -6.37 2.59 -2.48
C ALA A 47 -5.75 1.42 -3.27
N VAL A 48 -5.13 0.46 -2.57
CA VAL A 48 -4.60 -0.77 -3.20
C VAL A 48 -5.70 -1.53 -3.94
N ASN A 49 -6.86 -1.75 -3.32
CA ASN A 49 -7.96 -2.51 -3.92
C ASN A 49 -8.52 -1.91 -5.23
N LEU A 50 -8.33 -0.60 -5.44
CA LEU A 50 -8.73 0.09 -6.67
C LEU A 50 -7.71 -0.08 -7.80
N LEU A 51 -6.47 -0.41 -7.47
CA LEU A 51 -5.36 -0.50 -8.43
C LEU A 51 -4.98 -1.94 -8.75
N VAL A 52 -5.11 -2.83 -7.76
CA VAL A 52 -4.80 -4.26 -7.83
C VAL A 52 -5.83 -5.06 -7.06
N GLY A 53 -6.01 -6.31 -7.48
CA GLY A 53 -7.01 -7.22 -6.98
C GLY A 53 -8.34 -7.15 -7.75
N TRP A 54 -9.27 -7.99 -7.33
CA TRP A 54 -10.53 -8.30 -8.00
C TRP A 54 -11.48 -7.11 -8.10
N LYS A 55 -11.33 -6.14 -7.19
CA LYS A 55 -12.14 -4.92 -7.10
C LYS A 55 -11.63 -3.80 -8.00
N ARG A 56 -10.48 -3.97 -8.68
CA ARG A 56 -9.99 -3.03 -9.69
C ARG A 56 -11.04 -2.87 -10.80
N PRO A 57 -11.44 -1.64 -11.16
CA PRO A 57 -12.30 -1.40 -12.31
C PRO A 57 -11.53 -1.61 -13.63
N GLY A 58 -12.22 -2.06 -14.67
CA GLY A 58 -11.63 -2.31 -16.00
C GLY A 58 -11.07 -3.73 -16.18
N THR A 59 -11.03 -4.18 -17.44
CA THR A 59 -10.64 -5.54 -17.86
C THR A 59 -9.29 -5.60 -18.57
N ASP A 60 -8.60 -4.48 -18.64
CA ASP A 60 -7.41 -4.23 -19.46
C ASP A 60 -6.15 -4.95 -18.99
N GLN A 61 -6.10 -5.40 -17.72
CA GLN A 61 -4.91 -6.06 -17.16
C GLN A 61 -5.27 -7.19 -16.18
N PRO A 62 -5.57 -8.40 -16.69
CA PRO A 62 -5.94 -9.55 -15.87
C PRO A 62 -4.89 -9.92 -14.81
N GLN A 63 -3.61 -9.70 -15.10
CA GLN A 63 -2.49 -9.97 -14.18
C GLN A 63 -2.57 -9.16 -12.88
N LEU A 64 -3.19 -7.98 -12.92
CA LEU A 64 -3.40 -7.14 -11.73
C LEU A 64 -4.55 -7.63 -10.85
N ARG A 65 -5.41 -8.53 -11.35
CA ARG A 65 -6.59 -9.05 -10.63
C ARG A 65 -6.32 -10.41 -10.00
N THR A 66 -5.12 -10.59 -9.47
CA THR A 66 -4.65 -11.86 -8.86
C THR A 66 -4.30 -11.66 -7.39
N GLU A 67 -4.28 -12.75 -6.63
CA GLU A 67 -3.89 -12.75 -5.21
C GLU A 67 -2.43 -12.38 -5.06
N GLU A 68 -1.62 -12.89 -5.97
CA GLU A 68 -0.20 -12.62 -6.06
C GLU A 68 0.07 -11.12 -6.26
N ALA A 69 -0.64 -10.45 -7.18
CA ALA A 69 -0.49 -9.02 -7.40
C ALA A 69 -0.92 -8.18 -6.18
N TRP A 70 -2.03 -8.57 -5.55
CA TRP A 70 -2.53 -7.89 -4.35
C TRP A 70 -1.56 -8.05 -3.17
N HIS A 71 -1.10 -9.27 -2.90
CA HIS A 71 -0.11 -9.53 -1.85
C HIS A 71 1.22 -8.82 -2.11
N ALA A 72 1.76 -8.89 -3.33
CA ALA A 72 3.02 -8.22 -3.66
C ALA A 72 2.93 -6.70 -3.46
N ALA A 73 1.80 -6.07 -3.83
CA ALA A 73 1.59 -4.64 -3.61
C ALA A 73 1.54 -4.31 -2.11
N ILE A 74 0.80 -5.08 -1.32
CA ILE A 74 0.63 -4.82 0.11
C ILE A 74 1.90 -5.05 0.89
N SER A 75 2.59 -6.17 0.64
CA SER A 75 3.87 -6.45 1.29
C SER A 75 4.87 -5.33 1.03
N HIS A 76 4.95 -4.83 -0.21
CA HIS A 76 5.81 -3.68 -0.52
C HIS A 76 5.42 -2.44 0.28
N LEU A 77 4.14 -2.03 0.21
CA LEU A 77 3.67 -0.78 0.80
C LEU A 77 3.69 -0.79 2.33
N ILE A 78 3.36 -1.93 2.97
CA ILE A 78 3.44 -2.07 4.42
C ILE A 78 4.88 -1.99 4.92
N CYS A 79 5.85 -2.57 4.20
CA CYS A 79 7.27 -2.48 4.58
C CYS A 79 7.85 -1.05 4.54
N LEU A 80 7.14 -0.09 3.94
CA LEU A 80 7.53 1.33 3.96
C LEU A 80 7.05 2.05 5.22
N LEU A 81 6.04 1.50 5.90
CA LEU A 81 5.43 2.09 7.07
C LEU A 81 6.16 1.65 8.33
N PRO A 82 6.23 2.48 9.37
CA PRO A 82 6.74 2.05 10.65
C PRO A 82 5.89 0.91 11.20
N GLU A 83 6.54 -0.09 11.77
CA GLU A 83 5.88 -1.08 12.62
C GLU A 83 5.28 -0.32 13.81
N GLY A 84 3.95 -0.26 13.91
CA GLY A 84 3.35 0.59 14.94
C GLY A 84 1.95 0.18 15.37
N GLU A 85 1.87 -0.35 16.59
CA GLU A 85 1.07 0.36 17.59
C GLU A 85 2.07 1.09 18.51
N GLY A 86 2.10 2.43 18.43
CA GLY A 86 2.81 3.34 19.34
C GLY A 86 4.20 2.91 19.83
N ALA A 87 5.27 3.29 19.12
CA ALA A 87 6.65 3.23 19.64
C ALA A 87 6.94 4.32 20.70
N LEU A 88 5.98 4.58 21.60
CA LEU A 88 6.14 5.38 22.82
C LEU A 88 5.32 4.76 23.95
N ALA A 89 5.80 3.63 24.48
CA ALA A 89 5.55 3.20 25.84
C ALA A 89 6.79 2.41 26.32
N SER A 90 7.83 3.15 26.70
CA SER A 90 8.91 2.68 27.58
C SER A 90 8.77 3.39 28.91
#